data_AF-Q58485-F1
#
_entry.id   AF-Q58485-F1
#
_cell.length_a   1.000
_cell.length_b   1.000
_cell.length_c   1.000
_cell.angle_alpha   90.00
_cell.angle_beta   90.00
_cell.angle_gamma   90.00
#
_symmetry.space_group_name_H-M   'P 1'
#
loop_
_entity.id
_entity.type
_entity.pdbx_description
1 polymer ?
#
loop_
_entity_poly.entity_id
_entity_poly.type
_entity_poly.pdbx_seq_one_letter_code
_entity_poly.pdbx_strand_id
1 'polypeptide(L)'
;MDNMGKDKNILKIRANLIKYIDVDEIEELPKVKVKNVEEFLEAHRVLGKHVICRYKDNLEDIFFFVDNGVIFYIPSDGFKTLEDLIEAKSLGLSAEEYYEYLEFGDINEYKKYKSSGFKSIEEYKKAKDLGFIGGLEELVKEGIAQRLDDKYIIEYLYYGILENREFSNDAELYYFAIEKGFSDFDELKNALKAGFGDANEYKDALNRGFKDAYEYNDALSKGFRDADEYKIAKAIGVNSKKELEEYMELKRICENFGLETFEEGYLLKVLMDLKIDEEITLKELYNKLKEKERLMKIKKDVLNKLANLSSPSWYSTRFTTVDDLEEYLVDSEIVSYLGEYIKEEKIFRRIYPPKPSRRIVIIDAISVLNNMHNLSPNSIENLIKKIKNAGFKNIITVMDTVTYYKIKGKDICRFLANECNIKVSKSKDEAYKLIIEYIKNFGALVISNASFKDYIIKDSKLFYKDIKEYIIPFIVENGEINLDIELLRKLYTEVVTKRIEKIKSNVVS
;
A
#
# COMPACT_ATOMS: atom_id res chain seq x y z
N MET A 1 -34.68 -51.12 -24.34
CA MET A 1 -33.41 -50.84 -23.64
C MET A 1 -33.38 -51.36 -22.20
N ASP A 2 -34.52 -51.67 -21.57
CA ASP A 2 -34.59 -52.07 -20.15
C ASP A 2 -34.19 -53.53 -19.86
N ASN A 3 -34.29 -54.44 -20.84
CA ASN A 3 -33.91 -55.86 -20.64
C ASN A 3 -32.40 -56.08 -20.48
N MET A 4 -31.55 -55.31 -21.19
CA MET A 4 -30.09 -55.44 -21.05
C MET A 4 -29.59 -55.02 -19.66
N GLY A 5 -30.26 -54.05 -19.01
CA GLY A 5 -29.93 -53.65 -17.64
C GLY A 5 -30.26 -54.74 -16.62
N LYS A 6 -31.39 -55.43 -16.81
CA LYS A 6 -31.81 -56.54 -15.93
C LYS A 6 -30.86 -57.73 -15.99
N ASP A 7 -30.46 -58.16 -17.20
CA ASP A 7 -29.54 -59.28 -17.37
C ASP A 7 -28.16 -58.99 -16.75
N LYS A 8 -27.67 -57.75 -16.88
CA LYS A 8 -26.42 -57.31 -16.25
C LYS A 8 -26.48 -57.33 -14.72
N ASN A 9 -27.58 -56.86 -14.12
CA ASN A 9 -27.76 -56.93 -12.67
C ASN A 9 -27.78 -58.38 -12.15
N ILE A 10 -28.39 -59.30 -12.90
CA ILE A 10 -28.39 -60.73 -12.55
C ILE A 10 -26.98 -61.31 -12.62
N LEU A 11 -26.21 -60.99 -13.67
CA LEU A 11 -24.82 -61.41 -13.80
C LEU A 11 -23.95 -60.89 -12.64
N LYS A 12 -24.13 -59.61 -12.26
CA LYS A 12 -23.42 -58.99 -11.14
C LYS A 12 -23.72 -59.70 -9.81
N ILE A 13 -25.00 -59.93 -9.50
CA ILE A 13 -25.42 -60.66 -8.30
C ILE A 13 -24.81 -62.07 -8.27
N ARG A 14 -24.78 -62.77 -9.41
CA ARG A 14 -24.18 -64.11 -9.50
C ARG A 14 -22.68 -64.07 -9.23
N ALA A 15 -21.96 -63.11 -9.81
CA ALA A 15 -20.51 -62.99 -9.64
C ALA A 15 -20.12 -62.66 -8.19
N ASN A 16 -20.89 -61.80 -7.51
CA ASN A 16 -20.62 -61.39 -6.13
C ASN A 16 -20.75 -62.54 -5.11
N LEU A 17 -21.59 -63.55 -5.40
CA LEU A 17 -21.79 -64.71 -4.51
C LEU A 17 -20.72 -65.80 -4.63
N ILE A 18 -19.73 -65.63 -5.51
CA ILE A 18 -18.71 -66.64 -5.78
C ILE A 18 -17.60 -66.55 -4.74
N LYS A 19 -17.22 -67.71 -4.19
CA LYS A 19 -16.03 -67.82 -3.35
C LYS A 19 -14.79 -67.92 -4.21
N TYR A 20 -13.79 -67.12 -3.87
CA TYR A 20 -12.49 -67.14 -4.52
C TYR A 20 -11.45 -67.87 -3.68
N ILE A 21 -10.57 -68.64 -4.33
CA ILE A 21 -9.38 -69.22 -3.73
C ILE A 21 -8.17 -68.75 -4.53
N ASP A 22 -7.17 -68.19 -3.86
CA ASP A 22 -5.87 -67.89 -4.46
C ASP A 22 -5.06 -69.18 -4.52
N VAL A 23 -4.49 -69.46 -5.70
CA VAL A 23 -3.73 -70.68 -5.99
C VAL A 23 -2.32 -70.28 -6.37
N ASP A 24 -1.33 -70.87 -5.71
CA ASP A 24 0.10 -70.57 -5.94
C ASP A 24 0.65 -71.28 -7.18
N GLU A 25 0.18 -72.49 -7.46
CA GLU A 25 0.67 -73.34 -8.55
C GLU A 25 -0.48 -74.07 -9.26
N ILE A 26 -0.41 -74.16 -10.58
CA ILE A 26 -1.33 -74.93 -11.42
C ILE A 26 -0.57 -76.11 -12.04
N GLU A 27 -1.01 -77.34 -11.76
CA GLU A 27 -0.48 -78.55 -12.42
C GLU A 27 -0.81 -78.56 -13.93
N GLU A 28 -0.03 -79.31 -14.74
CA GLU A 28 -0.22 -79.43 -16.21
C GLU A 28 -1.52 -80.16 -16.59
N LEU A 29 -2.67 -79.53 -16.34
CA LEU A 29 -3.99 -79.97 -16.76
C LEU A 29 -4.35 -79.35 -18.12
N PRO A 30 -5.10 -80.05 -18.98
CA PRO A 30 -5.69 -79.47 -20.18
C PRO A 30 -6.49 -78.19 -19.86
N LYS A 31 -6.22 -77.10 -20.59
CA LYS A 31 -6.89 -75.80 -20.40
C LYS A 31 -7.86 -75.52 -21.55
N VAL A 32 -9.04 -75.01 -21.20
CA VAL A 32 -10.08 -74.52 -22.12
C VAL A 32 -10.35 -73.05 -21.79
N LYS A 33 -10.00 -72.16 -22.72
CA LYS A 33 -10.32 -70.74 -22.62
C LYS A 33 -11.79 -70.52 -22.96
N VAL A 34 -12.57 -70.04 -22.00
CA VAL A 34 -13.97 -69.70 -22.22
C VAL A 34 -14.07 -68.33 -22.89
N LYS A 35 -15.06 -68.17 -23.78
CA LYS A 35 -15.13 -67.06 -24.72
C LYS A 35 -15.34 -65.69 -24.05
N ASN A 36 -16.21 -65.64 -23.05
CA ASN A 36 -16.58 -64.42 -22.33
C ASN A 36 -17.03 -64.78 -20.89
N VAL A 37 -17.21 -63.75 -20.06
CA VAL A 37 -17.54 -63.93 -18.64
C VAL A 37 -18.94 -64.53 -18.44
N GLU A 38 -19.86 -64.24 -19.35
CA GLU A 38 -21.22 -64.78 -19.32
C GLU A 38 -21.25 -66.30 -19.52
N GLU A 39 -20.55 -66.80 -20.54
CA GLU A 39 -20.38 -68.24 -20.81
C GLU A 39 -19.57 -68.92 -19.71
N PHE A 40 -18.59 -68.22 -19.12
CA PHE A 40 -17.78 -68.73 -18.02
C PHE A 40 -18.62 -68.95 -16.76
N LEU A 41 -19.44 -67.96 -16.38
CA LEU A 41 -20.36 -68.05 -15.26
C LEU A 41 -21.47 -69.09 -15.50
N GLU A 42 -21.94 -69.22 -16.74
CA GLU A 42 -22.94 -70.23 -17.10
C GLU A 42 -22.36 -71.65 -17.03
N ALA A 43 -21.13 -71.86 -17.53
CA ALA A 43 -20.43 -73.14 -17.39
C ALA A 43 -20.20 -73.50 -15.92
N HIS A 44 -19.69 -72.54 -15.12
CA HIS A 44 -19.51 -72.71 -13.68
C HIS A 44 -20.81 -73.14 -12.97
N ARG A 45 -21.95 -72.52 -13.34
CA ARG A 45 -23.27 -72.83 -12.80
C ARG A 45 -23.78 -74.21 -13.22
N VAL A 46 -23.74 -74.51 -14.52
CA VAL A 46 -24.26 -75.76 -15.08
C VAL A 46 -23.46 -76.96 -14.56
N LEU A 47 -22.15 -76.79 -14.37
CA LEU A 47 -21.25 -77.82 -13.83
C LEU A 47 -21.26 -77.91 -12.30
N GLY A 48 -22.10 -77.11 -11.62
CA GLY A 48 -22.29 -77.17 -10.17
C GLY A 48 -21.04 -76.86 -9.37
N LYS A 49 -20.15 -75.99 -9.88
CA LYS A 49 -18.95 -75.58 -9.16
C LYS A 49 -19.27 -74.52 -8.13
N HIS A 50 -18.54 -74.53 -7.02
CA HIS A 50 -18.78 -73.65 -5.87
C HIS A 50 -17.70 -72.60 -5.66
N VAL A 51 -16.57 -72.75 -6.35
CA VAL A 51 -15.38 -71.94 -6.15
C VAL A 51 -14.77 -71.63 -7.51
N ILE A 52 -14.29 -70.39 -7.64
CA ILE A 52 -13.43 -69.96 -8.73
C ILE A 52 -12.06 -69.66 -8.15
N CYS A 53 -11.04 -70.22 -8.76
CA CYS A 53 -9.65 -70.01 -8.40
C CYS A 53 -9.10 -68.76 -9.10
N ARG A 54 -8.18 -68.07 -8.43
CA ARG A 54 -7.37 -66.97 -8.95
C ARG A 54 -5.93 -67.43 -9.03
N TYR A 55 -5.33 -67.25 -10.19
CA TYR A 55 -3.93 -67.57 -10.40
C TYR A 55 -3.24 -66.43 -11.13
N LYS A 56 -2.06 -66.07 -10.62
CA LYS A 56 -1.22 -65.03 -11.18
C LYS A 56 0.25 -65.43 -11.09
N ASP A 57 0.90 -65.50 -12.26
CA ASP A 57 2.35 -65.62 -12.38
C ASP A 57 2.89 -64.62 -13.41
N ASN A 58 4.11 -64.83 -13.90
CA ASN A 58 4.74 -63.96 -14.90
C ASN A 58 4.13 -64.09 -16.31
N LEU A 59 3.27 -65.09 -16.55
CA LEU A 59 2.74 -65.46 -17.87
C LEU A 59 1.21 -65.35 -17.95
N GLU A 60 0.51 -65.68 -16.86
CA GLU A 60 -0.94 -65.78 -16.80
C GLU A 60 -1.49 -65.02 -15.59
N ASP A 61 -2.59 -64.29 -15.82
CA ASP A 61 -3.45 -63.72 -14.78
C ASP A 61 -4.88 -64.14 -15.15
N ILE A 62 -5.43 -65.13 -14.45
CA ILE A 62 -6.65 -65.83 -14.85
C ILE A 62 -7.60 -66.11 -13.69
N PHE A 63 -8.89 -66.13 -14.00
CA PHE A 63 -9.92 -66.78 -13.21
C PHE A 63 -10.21 -68.16 -13.80
N PHE A 64 -10.26 -69.20 -12.97
CA PHE A 64 -10.50 -70.55 -13.46
C PHE A 64 -11.27 -71.45 -12.49
N PHE A 65 -11.84 -72.54 -12.99
CA PHE A 65 -12.31 -73.66 -12.17
C PHE A 65 -11.97 -74.98 -12.85
N VAL A 66 -11.91 -76.06 -12.07
CA VAL A 66 -11.56 -77.40 -12.57
C VAL A 66 -12.82 -78.26 -12.65
N ASP A 67 -13.05 -78.89 -13.79
CA ASP A 67 -14.05 -79.93 -13.98
C ASP A 67 -13.47 -81.11 -14.76
N ASN A 68 -13.63 -82.32 -14.24
CA ASN A 68 -13.17 -83.56 -14.90
C ASN A 68 -11.71 -83.51 -15.40
N GLY A 69 -10.81 -82.92 -14.61
CA GLY A 69 -9.39 -82.78 -14.95
C GLY A 69 -9.08 -81.72 -16.01
N VAL A 70 -10.05 -80.88 -16.37
CA VAL A 70 -9.89 -79.78 -17.33
C VAL A 70 -10.06 -78.45 -16.60
N ILE A 71 -9.15 -77.51 -16.88
CA ILE A 71 -9.21 -76.14 -16.40
C ILE A 71 -10.05 -75.33 -17.37
N PHE A 72 -11.20 -74.85 -16.93
CA PHE A 72 -11.96 -73.83 -17.66
C PHE A 72 -11.50 -72.48 -17.13
N TYR A 73 -11.06 -71.57 -17.99
CA TYR A 73 -10.52 -70.27 -17.56
C TYR A 73 -10.91 -69.10 -18.44
N ILE A 74 -10.80 -67.90 -17.87
CA ILE A 74 -10.85 -66.61 -18.55
C ILE A 74 -9.72 -65.71 -18.03
N PRO A 75 -9.11 -64.85 -18.87
CA PRO A 75 -8.19 -63.83 -18.38
C PRO A 75 -8.83 -62.97 -17.30
N SER A 76 -8.11 -62.76 -16.21
CA SER A 76 -8.52 -61.83 -15.16
C SER A 76 -8.26 -60.39 -15.56
N ASP A 77 -7.35 -60.14 -16.52
CA ASP A 77 -6.92 -58.81 -16.99
C ASP A 77 -6.48 -57.88 -15.83
N GLY A 78 -6.02 -58.44 -14.70
CA GLY A 78 -5.61 -57.70 -13.50
C GLY A 78 -6.75 -57.40 -12.51
N PHE A 79 -7.99 -57.80 -12.80
CA PHE A 79 -9.11 -57.68 -11.88
C PHE A 79 -9.03 -58.73 -10.75
N LYS A 80 -9.45 -58.35 -9.54
CA LYS A 80 -9.46 -59.17 -8.32
C LYS A 80 -10.65 -60.13 -8.26
N THR A 81 -11.76 -59.79 -8.91
CA THR A 81 -13.00 -60.57 -8.96
C THR A 81 -13.64 -60.51 -10.36
N LEU A 82 -14.56 -61.43 -10.65
CA LEU A 82 -15.36 -61.39 -11.87
C LEU A 82 -16.39 -60.25 -11.84
N GLU A 83 -16.84 -59.85 -10.65
CA GLU A 83 -17.73 -58.70 -10.50
C GLU A 83 -17.04 -57.42 -10.95
N ASP A 84 -15.80 -57.21 -10.50
CA ASP A 84 -14.97 -56.08 -10.91
C ASP A 84 -14.77 -56.06 -12.44
N LEU A 85 -14.46 -57.22 -13.03
CA LEU A 85 -14.29 -57.37 -14.48
C LEU A 85 -15.56 -56.99 -15.25
N ILE A 86 -16.73 -57.46 -14.79
CA ILE A 86 -18.03 -57.17 -15.43
C ILE A 86 -18.35 -55.68 -15.32
N GLU A 87 -18.18 -55.10 -14.13
CA GLU A 87 -18.50 -53.69 -13.87
C GLU A 87 -17.57 -52.76 -14.64
N ALA A 88 -16.26 -53.00 -14.61
CA ALA A 88 -15.27 -52.21 -15.35
C ALA A 88 -15.50 -52.27 -16.86
N LYS A 89 -15.75 -53.46 -17.43
CA LYS A 89 -16.08 -53.60 -18.86
C LYS A 89 -17.35 -52.85 -19.23
N SER A 90 -18.32 -52.75 -18.32
CA SER A 90 -19.54 -51.97 -18.55
C SER A 90 -19.29 -50.46 -18.58
N LEU A 91 -18.25 -49.99 -17.88
CA LEU A 91 -17.79 -48.60 -17.84
C LEU A 91 -16.71 -48.29 -18.90
N GLY A 92 -16.16 -49.31 -19.54
CA GLY A 92 -15.07 -49.19 -20.52
C GLY A 92 -13.70 -48.92 -19.88
N LEU A 93 -13.48 -49.40 -18.65
CA LEU A 93 -12.25 -49.18 -17.88
C LEU A 93 -11.36 -50.43 -17.88
N SER A 94 -10.05 -50.22 -17.87
CA SER A 94 -9.06 -51.26 -17.51
C SER A 94 -9.08 -51.55 -16.00
N ALA A 95 -8.38 -52.59 -15.54
CA ALA A 95 -8.33 -52.93 -14.12
C ALA A 95 -7.74 -51.80 -13.26
N GLU A 96 -6.64 -51.20 -13.71
CA GLU A 96 -6.01 -50.07 -13.02
C GLU A 96 -6.95 -48.87 -12.91
N GLU A 97 -7.56 -48.48 -14.03
CA GLU A 97 -8.54 -47.39 -14.08
C GLU A 97 -9.80 -47.67 -13.25
N TYR A 98 -10.25 -48.93 -13.21
CA TYR A 98 -11.42 -49.32 -12.43
C TYR A 98 -11.16 -49.19 -10.93
N TYR A 99 -10.00 -49.64 -10.45
CA TYR A 99 -9.66 -49.52 -9.04
C TYR A 99 -9.42 -48.06 -8.62
N GLU A 100 -8.88 -47.22 -9.50
CA GLU A 100 -8.86 -45.77 -9.26
C GLU A 100 -10.28 -45.18 -9.26
N TYR A 101 -11.15 -45.58 -10.19
CA TYR A 101 -12.55 -45.14 -10.26
C TYR A 101 -13.31 -45.45 -8.97
N LEU A 102 -13.08 -46.60 -8.34
CA LEU A 102 -13.71 -46.97 -7.08
C LEU A 102 -13.45 -45.96 -5.95
N GLU A 103 -12.32 -45.23 -5.98
CA GLU A 103 -12.01 -44.15 -5.02
C GLU A 103 -12.88 -42.89 -5.18
N PHE A 104 -13.61 -42.79 -6.29
CA PHE A 104 -14.53 -41.70 -6.61
C PHE A 104 -16.00 -42.13 -6.51
N GLY A 105 -16.32 -43.35 -6.91
CA GLY A 105 -17.70 -43.89 -6.94
C GLY A 105 -18.61 -43.27 -8.02
N ASP A 106 -18.19 -42.19 -8.69
CA ASP A 106 -18.92 -41.55 -9.79
C ASP A 106 -18.05 -41.45 -11.05
N ILE A 107 -18.58 -41.93 -12.18
CA ILE A 107 -17.81 -42.03 -13.43
C ILE A 107 -17.55 -40.66 -14.07
N ASN A 108 -18.42 -39.68 -13.84
CA ASN A 108 -18.20 -38.33 -14.37
C ASN A 108 -17.11 -37.62 -13.58
N GLU A 109 -17.07 -37.83 -12.27
CA GLU A 109 -16.02 -37.34 -11.40
C GLU A 109 -14.66 -37.96 -11.76
N TYR A 110 -14.59 -39.28 -11.95
CA TYR A 110 -13.37 -39.95 -12.41
C TYR A 110 -12.88 -39.42 -13.77
N LYS A 111 -13.78 -39.16 -14.71
CA LYS A 111 -13.43 -38.53 -15.99
C LYS A 111 -12.87 -37.12 -15.82
N LYS A 112 -13.44 -36.31 -14.92
CA LYS A 112 -12.90 -34.98 -14.58
C LYS A 112 -11.50 -35.09 -14.00
N TYR A 113 -11.26 -36.04 -13.10
CA TYR A 113 -9.93 -36.34 -12.59
C TYR A 113 -8.95 -36.62 -13.74
N LYS A 114 -9.28 -37.56 -14.64
CA LYS A 114 -8.40 -37.88 -15.77
C LYS A 114 -8.16 -36.70 -16.72
N SER A 115 -9.16 -35.86 -16.99
CA SER A 115 -8.99 -34.69 -17.85
C SER A 115 -8.28 -33.52 -17.19
N SER A 116 -8.30 -33.44 -15.86
CA SER A 116 -7.70 -32.34 -15.10
C SER A 116 -6.17 -32.39 -15.01
N GLY A 117 -5.54 -33.50 -15.40
CA GLY A 117 -4.07 -33.61 -15.49
C GLY A 117 -3.35 -33.94 -14.18
N PHE A 118 -4.07 -34.17 -13.08
CA PHE A 118 -3.47 -34.58 -11.80
C PHE A 118 -2.91 -36.00 -11.87
N LYS A 119 -1.78 -36.22 -11.20
CA LYS A 119 -1.12 -37.54 -11.11
C LYS A 119 -1.52 -38.33 -9.86
N SER A 120 -2.09 -37.65 -8.86
CA SER A 120 -2.54 -38.26 -7.61
C SER A 120 -3.99 -37.89 -7.31
N ILE A 121 -4.72 -38.84 -6.73
CA ILE A 121 -6.12 -38.65 -6.33
C ILE A 121 -6.19 -37.66 -5.15
N GLU A 122 -5.19 -37.67 -4.28
CA GLU A 122 -5.10 -36.80 -3.11
C GLU A 122 -4.94 -35.33 -3.51
N GLU A 123 -4.04 -35.01 -4.46
CA GLU A 123 -3.89 -33.64 -4.96
C GLU A 123 -5.13 -33.18 -5.72
N TYR A 124 -5.75 -34.07 -6.51
CA TYR A 124 -7.02 -33.76 -7.18
C TYR A 124 -8.12 -33.40 -6.18
N LYS A 125 -8.32 -34.23 -5.14
CA LYS A 125 -9.31 -33.98 -4.09
C LYS A 125 -9.04 -32.65 -3.38
N LYS A 126 -7.77 -32.37 -3.05
CA LYS A 126 -7.36 -31.09 -2.46
C LYS A 126 -7.62 -29.89 -3.39
N ALA A 127 -7.27 -30.00 -4.66
CA ALA A 127 -7.50 -28.94 -5.65
C ALA A 127 -8.99 -28.70 -5.88
N LYS A 128 -9.80 -29.77 -5.85
CA LYS A 128 -11.26 -29.69 -5.89
C LYS A 128 -11.83 -28.95 -4.68
N ASP A 129 -11.37 -29.27 -3.48
CA ASP A 129 -11.81 -28.59 -2.26
C ASP A 129 -11.42 -27.10 -2.26
N LEU A 130 -10.33 -26.75 -2.94
CA LEU A 130 -9.87 -25.38 -3.14
C LEU A 130 -10.48 -24.69 -4.39
N GLY A 131 -11.40 -25.35 -5.10
CA GLY A 131 -12.17 -24.77 -6.20
C GLY A 131 -11.48 -24.75 -7.57
N PHE A 132 -10.37 -25.45 -7.77
CA PHE A 132 -9.59 -25.37 -9.02
C PHE A 132 -10.13 -26.21 -10.19
N ILE A 133 -11.01 -27.18 -9.92
CA ILE A 133 -11.51 -28.08 -10.97
C ILE A 133 -12.57 -27.37 -11.83
N GLY A 134 -12.31 -27.25 -13.13
CA GLY A 134 -13.05 -26.41 -14.07
C GLY A 134 -12.67 -24.93 -13.99
N GLY A 135 -11.58 -24.60 -13.28
CA GLY A 135 -11.15 -23.22 -13.06
C GLY A 135 -10.72 -22.52 -14.35
N LEU A 136 -10.05 -23.22 -15.26
CA LEU A 136 -9.63 -22.65 -16.54
C LEU A 136 -10.82 -22.21 -17.41
N GLU A 137 -11.86 -23.04 -17.51
CA GLU A 137 -13.09 -22.73 -18.22
C GLU A 137 -13.80 -21.53 -17.60
N GLU A 138 -13.79 -21.42 -16.27
CA GLU A 138 -14.33 -20.26 -15.56
C GLU A 138 -13.54 -18.98 -15.86
N LEU A 139 -12.20 -19.03 -15.87
CA LEU A 139 -11.37 -17.87 -16.23
C LEU A 139 -11.59 -17.42 -17.68
N VAL A 140 -11.80 -18.35 -18.62
CA VAL A 140 -12.20 -18.01 -20.00
C VAL A 140 -13.56 -17.34 -20.02
N LYS A 141 -14.53 -17.86 -19.28
CA LYS A 141 -15.88 -17.28 -19.21
C LYS A 141 -15.89 -15.86 -18.63
N GLU A 142 -15.02 -15.57 -17.67
CA GLU A 142 -14.83 -14.22 -17.10
C GLU A 142 -13.98 -13.29 -17.99
N GLY A 143 -13.43 -13.78 -19.10
CA GLY A 143 -12.58 -13.01 -20.01
C GLY A 143 -11.17 -12.75 -19.47
N ILE A 144 -10.74 -13.50 -18.45
CA ILE A 144 -9.41 -13.42 -17.84
C ILE A 144 -8.39 -14.25 -18.63
N ALA A 145 -8.83 -15.42 -19.11
CA ALA A 145 -8.02 -16.32 -19.92
C ALA A 145 -8.52 -16.36 -21.37
N GLN A 146 -7.61 -16.65 -22.30
CA GLN A 146 -7.94 -16.92 -23.70
C GLN A 146 -7.60 -18.37 -24.04
N ARG A 147 -8.48 -19.05 -24.76
CA ARG A 147 -8.21 -20.40 -25.25
C ARG A 147 -7.63 -20.32 -26.67
N LEU A 148 -6.39 -20.76 -26.83
CA LEU A 148 -5.71 -20.87 -28.12
C LEU A 148 -5.36 -22.34 -28.34
N ASP A 149 -5.94 -22.95 -29.38
CA ASP A 149 -5.85 -24.38 -29.64
C ASP A 149 -6.24 -25.22 -28.39
N ASP A 150 -5.31 -26.01 -27.88
CA ASP A 150 -5.47 -26.90 -26.73
C ASP A 150 -4.95 -26.29 -25.42
N LYS A 151 -4.63 -24.99 -25.40
CA LYS A 151 -4.04 -24.30 -24.25
C LYS A 151 -4.85 -23.07 -23.83
N TYR A 152 -4.67 -22.71 -22.56
CA TYR A 152 -5.25 -21.53 -21.93
C TYR A 152 -4.12 -20.53 -21.64
N ILE A 153 -4.25 -19.31 -22.11
CA ILE A 153 -3.27 -18.24 -21.95
C ILE A 153 -3.84 -17.21 -20.96
N ILE A 154 -3.07 -16.90 -19.92
CA ILE A 154 -3.41 -15.86 -18.94
C ILE A 154 -2.31 -14.80 -18.99
N GLU A 155 -2.71 -13.54 -19.15
CA GLU A 155 -1.82 -12.38 -19.05
C GLU A 155 -2.00 -11.71 -17.69
N TYR A 156 -0.90 -11.37 -17.03
CA TYR A 156 -0.92 -10.70 -15.73
C TYR A 156 0.33 -9.84 -15.54
N LEU A 157 0.29 -8.91 -14.60
CA LEU A 157 1.46 -8.18 -14.15
C LEU A 157 2.12 -8.91 -12.98
N TYR A 158 3.44 -9.07 -13.08
CA TYR A 158 4.30 -9.52 -12.00
C TYR A 158 5.29 -8.41 -11.69
N TYR A 159 5.09 -7.70 -10.58
CA TYR A 159 5.92 -6.54 -10.19
C TYR A 159 6.10 -5.52 -11.34
N GLY A 160 5.01 -5.23 -12.04
CA GLY A 160 4.96 -4.27 -13.14
C GLY A 160 5.43 -4.79 -14.50
N ILE A 161 5.86 -6.04 -14.60
CA ILE A 161 6.22 -6.67 -15.87
C ILE A 161 5.03 -7.49 -16.38
N LEU A 162 4.62 -7.25 -17.61
CA LEU A 162 3.57 -8.05 -18.26
C LEU A 162 4.12 -9.43 -18.59
N GLU A 163 3.55 -10.46 -17.98
CA GLU A 163 3.85 -11.86 -18.24
C GLU A 163 2.64 -12.55 -18.87
N ASN A 164 2.93 -13.60 -19.62
CA ASN A 164 1.94 -14.56 -20.07
C ASN A 164 2.33 -15.97 -19.60
N ARG A 165 1.32 -16.76 -19.22
CA ARG A 165 1.53 -18.17 -18.86
C ARG A 165 0.51 -19.04 -19.56
N GLU A 166 1.01 -20.14 -20.11
CA GLU A 166 0.21 -21.15 -20.78
C GLU A 166 -0.12 -22.28 -19.81
N PHE A 167 -1.36 -22.76 -19.88
CA PHE A 167 -1.87 -23.86 -19.08
C PHE A 167 -2.56 -24.86 -19.99
N SER A 168 -2.26 -26.15 -19.82
CA SER A 168 -2.87 -27.24 -20.59
C SER A 168 -4.05 -27.87 -19.86
N ASN A 169 -4.12 -27.74 -18.53
CA ASN A 169 -5.12 -28.37 -17.67
C ASN A 169 -5.19 -27.70 -16.28
N ASP A 170 -6.23 -28.03 -15.51
CA ASP A 170 -6.47 -27.46 -14.17
C ASP A 170 -5.35 -27.76 -13.16
N ALA A 171 -4.63 -28.88 -13.31
CA ALA A 171 -3.51 -29.20 -12.43
C ALA A 171 -2.37 -28.18 -12.57
N GLU A 172 -2.04 -27.77 -13.79
CA GLU A 172 -1.04 -26.72 -14.02
C GLU A 172 -1.47 -25.37 -13.42
N LEU A 173 -2.76 -25.02 -13.51
CA LEU A 173 -3.32 -23.82 -12.88
C LEU A 173 -3.21 -23.90 -11.34
N TYR A 174 -3.55 -25.06 -10.77
CA TYR A 174 -3.43 -25.31 -9.33
C TYR A 174 -1.98 -25.14 -8.86
N TYR A 175 -1.01 -25.77 -9.52
CA TYR A 175 0.39 -25.66 -9.12
C TYR A 175 0.92 -24.24 -9.24
N PHE A 176 0.53 -23.51 -10.29
CA PHE A 176 0.84 -22.10 -10.41
C PHE A 176 0.27 -21.28 -9.25
N ALA A 177 -0.98 -21.51 -8.87
CA ALA A 177 -1.62 -20.79 -7.79
C ALA A 177 -0.87 -20.99 -6.46
N ILE A 178 -0.51 -22.24 -6.16
CA ILE A 178 0.28 -22.59 -4.97
C ILE A 178 1.68 -21.97 -5.03
N GLU A 179 2.36 -22.04 -6.20
CA GLU A 179 3.66 -21.42 -6.43
C GLU A 179 3.64 -19.90 -6.17
N LYS A 180 2.57 -19.23 -6.60
CA LYS A 180 2.36 -17.78 -6.45
C LYS A 180 1.70 -17.38 -5.12
N GLY A 181 1.47 -18.34 -4.23
CA GLY A 181 1.03 -18.09 -2.85
C GLY A 181 -0.48 -17.84 -2.68
N PHE A 182 -1.31 -18.21 -3.66
CA PHE A 182 -2.76 -18.12 -3.57
C PHE A 182 -3.33 -19.27 -2.72
N SER A 183 -4.30 -18.97 -1.85
CA SER A 183 -4.91 -19.98 -0.96
C SER A 183 -5.89 -20.89 -1.67
N ASP A 184 -6.65 -20.34 -2.63
CA ASP A 184 -7.76 -20.98 -3.32
C ASP A 184 -7.99 -20.33 -4.68
N PHE A 185 -8.89 -20.93 -5.47
CA PHE A 185 -9.21 -20.45 -6.81
C PHE A 185 -9.89 -19.08 -6.82
N ASP A 186 -10.74 -18.77 -5.83
CA ASP A 186 -11.42 -17.48 -5.76
C ASP A 186 -10.44 -16.33 -5.51
N GLU A 187 -9.44 -16.52 -4.65
CA GLU A 187 -8.35 -15.56 -4.45
C GLU A 187 -7.55 -15.35 -5.73
N LEU A 188 -7.13 -16.43 -6.41
CA LEU A 188 -6.42 -16.35 -7.69
C LEU A 188 -7.25 -15.58 -8.73
N LYS A 189 -8.52 -15.96 -8.91
CA LYS A 189 -9.42 -15.35 -9.90
C LYS A 189 -9.59 -13.85 -9.64
N ASN A 190 -9.81 -13.44 -8.40
CA ASN A 190 -9.94 -12.04 -8.04
C ASN A 190 -8.64 -11.25 -8.27
N ALA A 191 -7.48 -11.86 -7.95
CA ALA A 191 -6.18 -11.27 -8.22
C ALA A 191 -5.91 -11.09 -9.72
N LEU A 192 -6.13 -12.14 -10.52
CA LEU A 192 -5.98 -12.08 -11.97
C LEU A 192 -6.95 -11.08 -12.62
N LYS A 193 -8.19 -10.99 -12.15
CA LYS A 193 -9.17 -9.98 -12.61
C LYS A 193 -8.70 -8.55 -12.32
N ALA A 194 -7.96 -8.36 -11.23
CA ALA A 194 -7.29 -7.10 -10.91
C ALA A 194 -5.90 -6.96 -11.58
N GLY A 195 -5.47 -7.95 -12.38
CA GLY A 195 -4.23 -7.94 -13.14
C GLY A 195 -2.99 -8.45 -12.39
N PHE A 196 -3.12 -9.05 -11.20
CA PHE A 196 -2.00 -9.52 -10.39
C PHE A 196 -1.71 -11.01 -10.61
N GLY A 197 -0.43 -11.34 -10.84
CA GLY A 197 0.05 -12.73 -10.92
C GLY A 197 0.63 -13.30 -9.63
N ASP A 198 0.70 -12.51 -8.55
CA ASP A 198 1.33 -12.88 -7.28
C ASP A 198 0.41 -12.52 -6.11
N ALA A 199 0.24 -13.46 -5.17
CA ALA A 199 -0.69 -13.27 -4.06
C ALA A 199 -0.19 -12.21 -3.05
N ASN A 200 1.12 -12.10 -2.83
CA ASN A 200 1.67 -11.12 -1.92
C ASN A 200 1.54 -9.71 -2.49
N GLU A 201 1.80 -9.55 -3.79
CA GLU A 201 1.61 -8.29 -4.50
C GLU A 201 0.14 -7.84 -4.45
N TYR A 202 -0.79 -8.77 -4.74
CA TYR A 202 -2.24 -8.50 -4.64
C TYR A 202 -2.67 -8.06 -3.23
N LYS A 203 -2.22 -8.78 -2.20
CA LYS A 203 -2.53 -8.47 -0.79
C LYS A 203 -1.95 -7.11 -0.37
N ASP A 204 -0.70 -6.83 -0.76
CA ASP A 204 -0.06 -5.54 -0.44
C ASP A 204 -0.79 -4.38 -1.13
N ALA A 205 -1.19 -4.56 -2.41
CA ALA A 205 -1.96 -3.58 -3.15
C ALA A 205 -3.31 -3.27 -2.49
N LEU A 206 -4.07 -4.29 -2.10
CA LEU A 206 -5.34 -4.12 -1.39
C LEU A 206 -5.16 -3.40 -0.04
N ASN A 207 -4.15 -3.79 0.74
CA ASN A 207 -3.84 -3.16 2.02
C ASN A 207 -3.49 -1.67 1.87
N ARG A 208 -2.91 -1.28 0.73
CA ARG A 208 -2.56 0.10 0.37
C ARG A 208 -3.67 0.85 -0.38
N GLY A 209 -4.84 0.21 -0.57
CA GLY A 209 -6.03 0.81 -1.16
C GLY A 209 -6.05 0.87 -2.70
N PHE A 210 -5.15 0.13 -3.37
CA PHE A 210 -5.15 0.00 -4.83
C PHE A 210 -6.13 -1.08 -5.28
N LYS A 211 -6.72 -0.90 -6.47
CA LYS A 211 -7.74 -1.79 -7.02
C LYS A 211 -7.23 -2.72 -8.11
N ASP A 212 -6.17 -2.31 -8.82
CA ASP A 212 -5.61 -3.03 -9.94
C ASP A 212 -4.08 -2.91 -9.96
N ALA A 213 -3.45 -3.89 -10.60
CA ALA A 213 -2.01 -4.04 -10.65
C ALA A 213 -1.32 -2.92 -11.44
N TYR A 214 -1.99 -2.36 -12.43
CA TYR A 214 -1.44 -1.26 -13.22
C TYR A 214 -1.30 0.00 -12.36
N GLU A 215 -2.37 0.38 -11.65
CA GLU A 215 -2.35 1.55 -10.76
C GLU A 215 -1.34 1.38 -9.63
N TYR A 216 -1.29 0.20 -9.03
CA TYR A 216 -0.36 -0.14 -7.96
C TYR A 216 1.10 -0.02 -8.40
N ASN A 217 1.47 -0.66 -9.51
CA ASN A 217 2.86 -0.65 -9.99
C ASN A 217 3.27 0.72 -10.53
N ASP A 218 2.38 1.44 -11.22
CA ASP A 218 2.67 2.81 -11.65
C ASP A 218 2.88 3.74 -10.44
N ALA A 219 2.06 3.62 -9.39
CA ALA A 219 2.22 4.39 -8.16
C ALA A 219 3.55 4.09 -7.45
N LEU A 220 3.93 2.82 -7.30
CA LEU A 220 5.21 2.42 -6.73
C LEU A 220 6.40 2.95 -7.55
N SER A 221 6.33 2.85 -8.88
CA SER A 221 7.38 3.35 -9.78
C SER A 221 7.60 4.87 -9.63
N LYS A 222 6.55 5.59 -9.22
CA LYS A 222 6.54 7.04 -8.96
C LYS A 222 6.82 7.39 -7.49
N GLY A 223 7.09 6.38 -6.65
CA GLY A 223 7.47 6.50 -5.25
C GLY A 223 6.30 6.66 -4.27
N PHE A 224 5.05 6.53 -4.72
CA PHE A 224 3.88 6.58 -3.84
C PHE A 224 3.69 5.25 -3.11
N ARG A 225 3.24 5.32 -1.85
CA ARG A 225 3.06 4.12 -1.02
C ARG A 225 1.61 3.65 -0.96
N ASP A 226 0.69 4.59 -1.02
CA ASP A 226 -0.73 4.37 -0.74
C ASP A 226 -1.58 5.04 -1.84
N ALA A 227 -2.74 4.45 -2.14
CA ALA A 227 -3.58 4.89 -3.24
C ALA A 227 -4.12 6.32 -3.05
N ASP A 228 -4.32 6.76 -1.80
CA ASP A 228 -4.83 8.11 -1.52
C ASP A 228 -3.80 9.20 -1.86
N GLU A 229 -2.52 9.01 -1.52
CA GLU A 229 -1.45 9.91 -1.94
C GLU A 229 -1.38 10.00 -3.47
N TYR A 230 -1.47 8.85 -4.13
CA TYR A 230 -1.39 8.75 -5.58
C TYR A 230 -2.60 9.38 -6.30
N LYS A 231 -3.81 9.26 -5.75
CA LYS A 231 -5.02 9.95 -6.25
C LYS A 231 -4.90 11.46 -6.11
N ILE A 232 -4.40 11.95 -4.97
CA ILE A 232 -4.13 13.38 -4.78
C ILE A 232 -3.11 13.87 -5.81
N ALA A 233 -2.05 13.08 -6.05
CA ALA A 233 -1.04 13.40 -7.05
C ALA A 233 -1.63 13.51 -8.46
N LYS A 234 -2.46 12.54 -8.87
CA LYS A 234 -3.19 12.59 -10.15
C LYS A 234 -4.09 13.82 -10.24
N ALA A 235 -4.84 14.14 -9.18
CA ALA A 235 -5.80 15.25 -9.18
C ALA A 235 -5.12 16.62 -9.34
N ILE A 236 -3.91 16.79 -8.81
CA ILE A 236 -3.14 18.04 -8.89
C ILE A 236 -2.19 18.05 -10.11
N GLY A 237 -1.99 16.90 -10.74
CA GLY A 237 -1.11 16.75 -11.90
C GLY A 237 0.38 16.77 -11.52
N VAL A 238 0.75 16.01 -10.49
CA VAL A 238 2.15 15.74 -10.13
C VAL A 238 2.51 14.28 -10.40
N ASN A 239 3.74 14.03 -10.86
CA ASN A 239 4.15 12.73 -11.41
C ASN A 239 4.96 11.86 -10.45
N SER A 240 5.34 12.39 -9.29
CA SER A 240 6.14 11.64 -8.31
C SER A 240 5.83 12.08 -6.90
N LYS A 241 6.14 11.21 -5.93
CA LYS A 241 6.01 11.54 -4.51
C LYS A 241 6.79 12.79 -4.13
N LYS A 242 8.00 12.96 -4.66
CA LYS A 242 8.84 14.13 -4.41
C LYS A 242 8.17 15.44 -4.86
N GLU A 243 7.47 15.42 -5.98
CA GLU A 243 6.72 16.59 -6.46
C GLU A 243 5.49 16.87 -5.61
N LEU A 244 4.79 15.83 -5.13
CA LEU A 244 3.68 15.99 -4.20
C LEU A 244 4.17 16.59 -2.87
N GLU A 245 5.29 16.12 -2.34
CA GLU A 245 5.91 16.66 -1.12
C GLU A 245 6.27 18.14 -1.29
N GLU A 246 6.85 18.52 -2.43
CA GLU A 246 7.16 19.92 -2.74
C GLU A 246 5.88 20.77 -2.89
N TYR A 247 4.85 20.27 -3.56
CA TYR A 247 3.55 20.93 -3.64
C TYR A 247 2.98 21.20 -2.25
N MET A 248 2.97 20.18 -1.38
CA MET A 248 2.45 20.29 -0.01
C MET A 248 3.27 21.27 0.83
N GLU A 249 4.60 21.26 0.69
CA GLU A 249 5.48 22.20 1.39
C GLU A 249 5.18 23.65 0.97
N LEU A 250 5.15 23.94 -0.33
CA LEU A 250 4.89 25.30 -0.80
C LEU A 250 3.46 25.74 -0.48
N LYS A 251 2.47 24.84 -0.58
CA LYS A 251 1.08 25.13 -0.22
C LYS A 251 0.98 25.55 1.23
N ARG A 252 1.66 24.82 2.12
CA ARG A 252 1.74 25.13 3.54
C ARG A 252 2.41 26.48 3.79
N ILE A 253 3.47 26.82 3.06
CA ILE A 253 4.11 28.15 3.14
C ILE A 253 3.12 29.24 2.73
N CYS A 254 2.44 29.08 1.59
CA CYS A 254 1.45 30.04 1.11
C CYS A 254 0.31 30.23 2.12
N GLU A 255 -0.26 29.16 2.66
CA GLU A 255 -1.33 29.22 3.68
C GLU A 255 -0.85 29.86 4.99
N ASN A 256 0.39 29.56 5.41
CA ASN A 256 0.95 30.11 6.65
C ASN A 256 1.21 31.62 6.56
N PHE A 257 1.61 32.11 5.40
CA PHE A 257 1.98 33.53 5.21
C PHE A 257 0.97 34.34 4.40
N GLY A 258 -0.15 33.73 3.96
CA GLY A 258 -1.18 34.41 3.18
C GLY A 258 -0.70 34.82 1.79
N LEU A 259 0.13 34.00 1.15
CA LEU A 259 0.69 34.28 -0.19
C LEU A 259 -0.30 33.87 -1.28
N GLU A 260 -0.35 34.66 -2.35
CA GLU A 260 -1.27 34.45 -3.47
C GLU A 260 -0.74 33.40 -4.46
N THR A 261 0.59 33.29 -4.60
CA THR A 261 1.23 32.43 -5.60
C THR A 261 2.24 31.45 -5.03
N PHE A 262 2.43 30.33 -5.73
CA PHE A 262 3.46 29.35 -5.40
C PHE A 262 4.87 29.87 -5.67
N GLU A 263 5.05 30.81 -6.60
CA GLU A 263 6.35 31.47 -6.82
C GLU A 263 6.76 32.33 -5.61
N GLU A 264 5.84 33.01 -4.95
CA GLU A 264 6.12 33.67 -3.66
C GLU A 264 6.46 32.66 -2.56
N GLY A 265 5.73 31.54 -2.50
CA GLY A 265 6.04 30.46 -1.56
C GLY A 265 7.45 29.89 -1.78
N TYR A 266 7.84 29.71 -3.05
CA TYR A 266 9.16 29.24 -3.43
C TYR A 266 10.25 30.29 -3.14
N LEU A 267 9.97 31.58 -3.38
CA LEU A 267 10.84 32.68 -2.98
C LEU A 267 11.13 32.63 -1.46
N LEU A 268 10.09 32.58 -0.62
CA LEU A 268 10.28 32.49 0.82
C LEU A 268 11.03 31.23 1.22
N LYS A 269 10.77 30.09 0.56
CA LYS A 269 11.54 28.86 0.79
C LYS A 269 13.03 29.07 0.53
N VAL A 270 13.39 29.67 -0.61
CA VAL A 270 14.79 29.99 -0.94
C VAL A 270 15.40 30.88 0.14
N LEU A 271 14.71 31.93 0.58
CA LEU A 271 15.20 32.85 1.61
C LEU A 271 15.30 32.20 3.00
N MET A 272 14.40 31.27 3.33
CA MET A 272 14.44 30.50 4.59
C MET A 272 15.56 29.46 4.61
N ASP A 273 15.89 28.89 3.45
CA ASP A 273 16.95 27.89 3.26
C ASP A 273 18.36 28.51 3.33
N LEU A 274 18.50 29.83 3.14
CA LEU A 274 19.75 30.56 3.38
C LEU A 274 20.16 30.43 4.85
N LYS A 275 21.47 30.21 5.09
CA LYS A 275 22.04 30.31 6.43
C LYS A 275 21.98 31.77 6.90
N ILE A 276 21.93 31.96 8.21
CA ILE A 276 22.09 33.31 8.78
C ILE A 276 23.44 33.88 8.33
N ASP A 277 23.41 35.14 7.90
CA ASP A 277 24.50 35.91 7.30
C ASP A 277 24.88 35.52 5.86
N GLU A 278 24.19 34.55 5.26
CA GLU A 278 24.32 34.27 3.83
C GLU A 278 23.60 35.35 3.02
N GLU A 279 24.15 35.62 1.84
CA GLU A 279 23.66 36.63 0.91
C GLU A 279 23.27 35.96 -0.40
N ILE A 280 22.27 36.54 -1.08
CA ILE A 280 21.93 36.19 -2.45
C ILE A 280 21.68 37.47 -3.24
N THR A 281 22.27 37.55 -4.43
CA THR A 281 22.02 38.69 -5.30
C THR A 281 20.61 38.64 -5.89
N LEU A 282 20.01 39.80 -6.17
CA LEU A 282 18.71 39.91 -6.82
C LEU A 282 18.67 39.10 -8.14
N LYS A 283 19.76 39.17 -8.90
CA LYS A 283 19.90 38.47 -10.19
C LYS A 283 19.90 36.95 -10.01
N GLU A 284 20.65 36.42 -9.05
CA GLU A 284 20.68 34.99 -8.76
C GLU A 284 19.33 34.49 -8.26
N LEU A 285 18.69 35.25 -7.38
CA LEU A 285 17.37 34.92 -6.86
C LEU A 285 16.33 34.88 -7.98
N TYR A 286 16.28 35.90 -8.84
CA TYR A 286 15.38 35.93 -10.00
C TYR A 286 15.64 34.74 -10.94
N ASN A 287 16.91 34.43 -11.23
CA ASN A 287 17.26 33.29 -12.07
C ASN A 287 16.76 31.97 -11.47
N LYS A 288 16.90 31.74 -10.16
CA LYS A 288 16.36 30.55 -9.49
C LYS A 288 14.84 30.44 -9.64
N LEU A 289 14.12 31.55 -9.50
CA LEU A 289 12.66 31.57 -9.69
C LEU A 289 12.27 31.23 -11.14
N LYS A 290 12.96 31.82 -12.13
CA LYS A 290 12.69 31.56 -13.55
C LYS A 290 13.09 30.14 -13.97
N GLU A 291 14.17 29.59 -13.43
CA GLU A 291 14.53 28.17 -13.63
C GLU A 291 13.45 27.24 -13.08
N LYS A 292 12.93 27.53 -11.89
CA LYS A 292 11.82 26.79 -11.29
C LYS A 292 10.56 26.84 -12.16
N GLU A 293 10.20 28.02 -12.63
CA GLU A 293 9.06 28.23 -13.52
C GLU A 293 9.21 27.43 -14.82
N ARG A 294 10.38 27.49 -15.47
CA ARG A 294 10.68 26.73 -16.70
C ARG A 294 10.57 25.23 -16.47
N LEU A 295 11.13 24.73 -15.37
CA LEU A 295 11.04 23.32 -15.01
C LEU A 295 9.59 22.88 -14.85
N MET A 296 8.76 23.69 -14.19
CA MET A 296 7.33 23.39 -14.00
C MET A 296 6.54 23.42 -15.31
N LYS A 297 6.86 24.36 -16.22
CA LYS A 297 6.30 24.38 -17.58
C LYS A 297 6.64 23.11 -18.36
N ILE A 298 7.90 22.68 -18.37
CA ILE A 298 8.32 21.45 -19.04
C ILE A 298 7.60 20.23 -18.47
N LYS A 299 7.54 20.11 -17.14
CA LYS A 299 6.84 18.99 -16.47
C LYS A 299 5.36 18.94 -16.84
N LYS A 300 4.69 20.09 -16.88
CA LYS A 300 3.30 20.22 -17.33
C LYS A 300 3.14 19.75 -18.79
N ASP A 301 3.99 20.22 -19.70
CA ASP A 301 3.89 19.88 -21.11
C ASP A 301 4.09 18.38 -21.36
N VAL A 302 5.02 17.75 -20.64
CA VAL A 302 5.23 16.29 -20.67
C VAL A 302 4.00 15.57 -20.13
N LEU A 303 3.46 16.00 -18.99
CA LEU A 303 2.28 15.38 -18.38
C LEU A 303 1.05 15.48 -19.31
N ASN A 304 0.80 16.65 -19.88
CA ASN A 304 -0.34 16.88 -20.77
C ASN A 304 -0.24 16.02 -22.04
N LYS A 305 0.96 15.84 -22.59
CA LYS A 305 1.21 14.94 -23.74
C LYS A 305 0.97 13.47 -23.39
N LEU A 306 1.37 13.03 -22.20
CA LEU A 306 1.23 11.63 -21.79
C LEU A 306 -0.21 11.29 -21.38
N ALA A 307 -0.91 12.21 -20.71
CA ALA A 307 -2.23 11.95 -20.16
C ALA A 307 -3.38 12.38 -21.09
N ASN A 308 -3.11 13.04 -22.22
CA ASN A 308 -4.13 13.71 -23.04
C ASN A 308 -5.05 14.65 -22.21
N LEU A 309 -4.49 15.25 -21.15
CA LEU A 309 -5.19 16.16 -20.24
C LEU A 309 -4.72 17.60 -20.46
N SER A 310 -5.61 18.56 -20.20
CA SER A 310 -5.33 20.00 -20.24
C SER A 310 -5.41 20.61 -18.83
N SER A 311 -4.69 20.04 -17.87
CA SER A 311 -4.70 20.57 -16.50
C SER A 311 -3.90 21.88 -16.41
N PRO A 312 -4.38 22.90 -15.66
CA PRO A 312 -3.60 24.10 -15.38
C PRO A 312 -2.36 23.76 -14.55
N SER A 313 -1.29 24.56 -14.70
CA SER A 313 -0.11 24.42 -13.83
C SER A 313 -0.53 24.73 -12.41
N TRP A 314 -0.25 23.84 -11.47
CA TRP A 314 -0.42 24.17 -10.06
C TRP A 314 0.57 25.25 -9.61
N TYR A 315 1.74 25.36 -10.26
CA TYR A 315 2.71 26.40 -9.97
C TYR A 315 2.28 27.73 -10.58
N SER A 316 1.72 28.62 -9.75
CA SER A 316 1.37 29.99 -10.09
C SER A 316 2.54 30.95 -9.91
N THR A 317 2.59 31.99 -10.74
CA THR A 317 3.70 32.95 -10.86
C THR A 317 3.22 34.38 -10.63
N ARG A 318 4.12 35.24 -10.13
CA ARG A 318 3.88 36.65 -9.83
C ARG A 318 4.90 37.57 -10.50
N PHE A 319 6.18 37.20 -10.53
CA PHE A 319 7.26 38.10 -10.92
C PHE A 319 7.54 37.96 -12.42
N THR A 320 7.15 38.96 -13.20
CA THR A 320 7.35 38.96 -14.66
C THR A 320 8.72 39.52 -15.01
N THR A 321 9.20 40.48 -14.23
CA THR A 321 10.50 41.14 -14.40
C THR A 321 11.35 41.08 -13.13
N VAL A 322 12.64 41.42 -13.26
CA VAL A 322 13.55 41.57 -12.11
C VAL A 322 13.10 42.73 -11.21
N ASP A 323 12.53 43.79 -11.79
CA ASP A 323 12.07 44.96 -11.06
C ASP A 323 10.84 44.62 -10.20
N ASP A 324 9.93 43.76 -10.69
CA ASP A 324 8.79 43.27 -9.90
C ASP A 324 9.25 42.52 -8.64
N LEU A 325 10.34 41.75 -8.75
CA LEU A 325 10.93 41.04 -7.62
C LEU A 325 11.62 42.02 -6.67
N GLU A 326 12.34 43.01 -7.19
CA GLU A 326 12.99 44.05 -6.38
C GLU A 326 11.97 44.84 -5.56
N GLU A 327 10.87 45.29 -6.17
CA GLU A 327 9.76 45.96 -5.49
C GLU A 327 9.19 45.07 -4.37
N TYR A 328 8.95 43.79 -4.66
CA TYR A 328 8.45 42.86 -3.65
C TYR A 328 9.42 42.66 -2.48
N LEU A 329 10.73 42.57 -2.71
CA LEU A 329 11.71 42.43 -1.64
C LEU A 329 11.82 43.68 -0.75
N VAL A 330 11.56 44.86 -1.30
CA VAL A 330 11.54 46.13 -0.57
C VAL A 330 10.28 46.25 0.29
N ASP A 331 9.12 45.93 -0.28
CA ASP A 331 7.81 46.23 0.32
C ASP A 331 7.21 45.07 1.12
N SER A 332 7.65 43.83 0.90
CA SER A 332 7.10 42.67 1.59
C SER A 332 7.48 42.64 3.08
N GLU A 333 6.47 42.79 3.93
CA GLU A 333 6.62 42.69 5.38
C GLU A 333 7.19 41.33 5.80
N ILE A 334 6.76 40.24 5.15
CA ILE A 334 7.20 38.86 5.45
C ILE A 334 8.68 38.68 5.12
N VAL A 335 9.15 39.22 3.98
CA VAL A 335 10.57 39.21 3.61
C VAL A 335 11.39 39.96 4.67
N SER A 336 10.87 41.08 5.19
CA SER A 336 11.53 41.86 6.24
C SER A 336 11.69 41.12 7.58
N TYR A 337 10.94 40.04 7.80
CA TYR A 337 11.11 39.16 8.97
C TYR A 337 12.24 38.15 8.77
N LEU A 338 12.57 37.83 7.53
CA LEU A 338 13.63 36.89 7.19
C LEU A 338 14.99 37.57 7.07
N GLY A 339 15.03 38.84 6.67
CA GLY A 339 16.28 39.52 6.43
C GLY A 339 16.13 40.96 6.00
N GLU A 340 17.15 41.44 5.30
CA GLU A 340 17.22 42.81 4.79
C GLU A 340 17.65 42.79 3.33
N TYR A 341 16.88 43.50 2.50
CA TYR A 341 17.25 43.79 1.12
C TYR A 341 18.01 45.11 1.08
N ILE A 342 19.25 45.08 0.57
CA ILE A 342 20.13 46.23 0.43
C ILE A 342 20.03 46.69 -1.02
N LYS A 343 19.26 47.76 -1.25
CA LYS A 343 18.86 48.20 -2.58
C LYS A 343 20.03 48.65 -3.45
N GLU A 344 21.01 49.33 -2.85
CA GLU A 344 22.19 49.85 -3.54
C GLU A 344 23.07 48.73 -4.09
N GLU A 345 23.20 47.64 -3.32
CA GLU A 345 24.01 46.47 -3.66
C GLU A 345 23.21 45.41 -4.43
N LYS A 346 21.88 45.54 -4.46
CA LYS A 346 20.93 44.56 -5.02
C LYS A 346 21.13 43.16 -4.44
N ILE A 347 21.29 43.07 -3.13
CA ILE A 347 21.46 41.82 -2.39
C ILE A 347 20.41 41.67 -1.29
N PHE A 348 19.94 40.45 -1.09
CA PHE A 348 19.22 40.09 0.13
C PHE A 348 20.20 39.41 1.08
N ARG A 349 20.28 39.90 2.32
CA ARG A 349 21.06 39.29 3.40
C ARG A 349 20.12 38.61 4.38
N ARG A 350 20.37 37.33 4.65
CA ARG A 350 19.58 36.54 5.60
C ARG A 350 19.95 36.90 7.02
N ILE A 351 19.08 37.63 7.72
CA ILE A 351 19.40 38.20 9.02
C ILE A 351 18.21 38.14 9.98
N TYR A 352 18.45 37.94 11.28
CA TYR A 352 17.41 38.25 12.26
C TYR A 352 17.25 39.77 12.36
N PRO A 353 16.01 40.31 12.28
CA PRO A 353 15.80 41.74 12.26
C PRO A 353 16.39 42.46 13.50
N PRO A 354 17.15 43.55 13.32
CA PRO A 354 17.80 44.30 14.40
C PRO A 354 16.86 45.29 15.09
N LYS A 355 15.55 45.26 14.78
CA LYS A 355 14.54 46.08 15.46
C LYS A 355 13.51 45.15 16.11
N PRO A 356 13.16 45.32 17.39
CA PRO A 356 12.13 44.53 18.04
C PRO A 356 10.79 44.52 17.28
N SER A 357 10.45 45.64 16.64
CA SER A 357 9.21 45.79 15.86
C SER A 357 9.13 44.92 14.60
N ARG A 358 10.25 44.32 14.17
CA ARG A 358 10.32 43.36 13.04
C ARG A 358 10.53 41.93 13.52
N ARG A 359 10.63 41.69 14.83
CA ARG A 359 10.77 40.35 15.40
C ARG A 359 9.41 39.76 15.72
N ILE A 360 9.30 38.46 15.52
CA ILE A 360 8.11 37.70 15.84
C ILE A 360 8.19 37.25 17.29
N VAL A 361 7.13 37.51 18.06
CA VAL A 361 6.91 36.93 19.37
C VAL A 361 5.74 35.96 19.26
N ILE A 362 5.97 34.70 19.60
CA ILE A 362 4.92 33.69 19.66
C ILE A 362 4.43 33.56 21.10
N ILE A 363 3.11 33.62 21.27
CA ILE A 363 2.44 33.19 22.48
C ILE A 363 2.00 31.74 22.26
N ASP A 364 2.59 30.82 23.02
CA ASP A 364 2.11 29.43 23.11
C ASP A 364 0.83 29.42 23.93
N ALA A 365 -0.32 29.61 23.27
CA ALA A 365 -1.60 29.63 23.94
C ALA A 365 -1.97 28.27 24.55
N ILE A 366 -1.38 27.16 24.10
CA ILE A 366 -1.59 25.85 24.72
C ILE A 366 -0.97 25.87 26.12
N SER A 367 0.28 26.33 26.26
CA SER A 367 0.91 26.46 27.57
C SER A 367 0.27 27.54 28.43
N VAL A 368 -0.06 28.69 27.84
CA VAL A 368 -0.62 29.82 28.59
C VAL A 368 -2.03 29.50 29.10
N LEU A 369 -2.92 29.00 28.24
CA LEU A 369 -4.33 28.83 28.59
C LEU A 369 -4.65 27.54 29.33
N ASN A 370 -3.79 26.51 29.26
CA ASN A 370 -3.98 25.28 30.06
C ASN A 370 -3.35 25.36 31.46
N ASN A 371 -2.50 26.36 31.75
CA ASN A 371 -1.88 26.55 33.07
C ASN A 371 -2.86 27.16 34.10
N MET A 372 -3.94 26.45 34.42
CA MET A 372 -4.86 26.69 35.57
C MET A 372 -6.12 27.52 35.28
N HIS A 373 -7.18 27.14 36.00
CA HIS A 373 -8.60 27.32 35.68
C HIS A 373 -9.16 28.76 35.58
N ASN A 374 -8.40 29.82 35.84
CA ASN A 374 -8.98 31.16 36.07
C ASN A 374 -8.21 32.33 35.41
N LEU A 375 -7.47 32.12 34.31
CA LEU A 375 -6.91 33.26 33.58
C LEU A 375 -8.05 34.13 33.02
N SER A 376 -8.11 35.38 33.45
CA SER A 376 -9.08 36.35 32.95
C SER A 376 -8.67 36.82 31.54
N PRO A 377 -9.60 37.27 30.68
CA PRO A 377 -9.26 37.93 29.42
C PRO A 377 -8.27 39.10 29.61
N ASN A 378 -8.41 39.84 30.72
CA ASN A 378 -7.51 40.94 31.08
C ASN A 378 -6.06 40.49 31.28
N SER A 379 -5.84 39.26 31.74
CA SER A 379 -4.49 38.71 31.96
C SER A 379 -3.74 38.52 30.63
N ILE A 380 -4.43 38.06 29.58
CA ILE A 380 -3.85 37.93 28.22
C ILE A 380 -3.68 39.30 27.58
N GLU A 381 -4.63 40.20 27.77
CA GLU A 381 -4.50 41.59 27.32
C GLU A 381 -3.28 42.29 27.93
N ASN A 382 -3.09 42.15 29.24
CA ASN A 382 -1.94 42.69 29.94
C ASN A 382 -0.62 42.09 29.42
N LEU A 383 -0.58 40.78 29.14
CA LEU A 383 0.58 40.15 28.51
C LEU A 383 0.91 40.77 27.15
N ILE A 384 -0.09 40.91 26.27
CA ILE A 384 0.09 41.50 24.93
C ILE A 384 0.55 42.95 25.02
N LYS A 385 -0.04 43.75 25.92
CA LYS A 385 0.39 45.13 26.18
C LYS A 385 1.85 45.18 26.65
N LYS A 386 2.27 44.31 27.56
CA LYS A 386 3.66 44.23 28.03
C LYS A 386 4.63 43.94 26.85
N ILE A 387 4.28 43.00 25.97
CA ILE A 387 5.06 42.67 24.75
C ILE A 387 5.14 43.87 23.80
N LYS A 388 4.02 44.54 23.51
CA LYS A 388 3.97 45.73 22.64
C LYS A 388 4.75 46.90 23.21
N ASN A 389 4.65 47.14 24.51
CA ASN A 389 5.43 48.17 25.23
C ASN A 389 6.94 47.86 25.23
N ALA A 390 7.32 46.60 25.10
CA ALA A 390 8.71 46.19 24.89
C ALA A 390 9.22 46.47 23.46
N GLY A 391 8.34 46.90 22.53
CA GLY A 391 8.66 47.28 21.16
C GLY A 391 8.33 46.23 20.11
N PHE A 392 7.84 45.05 20.52
CA PHE A 392 7.50 43.96 19.61
C PHE A 392 6.07 44.14 19.09
N LYS A 393 5.94 44.31 17.77
CA LYS A 393 4.63 44.53 17.13
C LYS A 393 4.02 43.25 16.57
N ASN A 394 4.86 42.29 16.18
CA ASN A 394 4.43 41.10 15.44
C ASN A 394 4.23 39.94 16.41
N ILE A 395 3.01 39.87 16.94
CA ILE A 395 2.63 38.86 17.91
C ILE A 395 1.80 37.81 17.19
N ILE A 396 2.19 36.54 17.34
CA ILE A 396 1.47 35.39 16.80
C ILE A 396 1.04 34.53 17.98
N THR A 397 -0.24 34.18 18.06
CA THR A 397 -0.72 33.23 19.05
C THR A 397 -0.93 31.89 18.38
N VAL A 398 -0.22 30.86 18.84
CA VAL A 398 -0.33 29.50 18.31
C VAL A 398 -1.09 28.62 19.29
N MET A 399 -2.10 27.91 18.80
CA MET A 399 -2.90 26.98 19.60
C MET A 399 -3.37 25.78 18.80
N ASP A 400 -3.78 24.72 19.49
CA ASP A 400 -4.47 23.60 18.86
C ASP A 400 -5.99 23.82 18.85
N THR A 401 -6.68 23.01 18.06
CA THR A 401 -8.13 23.09 17.87
C THR A 401 -8.90 22.94 19.19
N VAL A 402 -8.43 22.09 20.12
CA VAL A 402 -9.05 21.90 21.44
C VAL A 402 -8.95 23.19 22.27
N THR A 403 -7.77 23.80 22.33
CA THR A 403 -7.58 25.06 23.06
C THR A 403 -8.38 26.20 22.42
N TYR A 404 -8.42 26.27 21.10
CA TYR A 404 -9.24 27.26 20.38
C TYR A 404 -10.71 27.15 20.74
N TYR A 405 -11.30 25.94 20.75
CA TYR A 405 -12.70 25.75 21.12
C TYR A 405 -13.03 26.13 22.56
N LYS A 406 -12.07 26.03 23.49
CA LYS A 406 -12.26 26.49 24.88
C LYS A 406 -12.45 28.00 24.98
N ILE A 407 -11.90 28.77 24.04
CA ILE A 407 -11.99 30.24 24.03
C ILE A 407 -12.91 30.80 22.95
N LYS A 408 -13.28 29.99 21.95
CA LYS A 408 -14.15 30.41 20.85
C LYS A 408 -15.45 31.02 21.38
N GLY A 409 -15.79 32.21 20.89
CA GLY A 409 -16.97 32.96 21.31
C GLY A 409 -16.78 33.81 22.58
N LYS A 410 -15.74 33.54 23.38
CA LYS A 410 -15.39 34.35 24.57
C LYS A 410 -14.66 35.63 24.16
N ASP A 411 -14.72 36.64 25.02
CA ASP A 411 -14.10 37.96 24.76
C ASP A 411 -12.60 37.86 24.50
N ILE A 412 -11.92 36.94 25.17
CA ILE A 412 -10.48 36.69 24.98
C ILE A 412 -10.12 36.31 23.54
N CYS A 413 -10.98 35.55 22.85
CA CYS A 413 -10.74 35.15 21.47
C CYS A 413 -10.92 36.32 20.50
N ARG A 414 -11.92 37.18 20.75
CA ARG A 414 -12.13 38.42 19.96
C ARG A 414 -10.96 39.38 20.15
N PHE A 415 -10.52 39.55 21.40
CA PHE A 415 -9.35 40.37 21.71
C PHE A 415 -8.09 39.86 21.00
N LEU A 416 -7.78 38.56 21.13
CA LEU A 416 -6.64 37.96 20.44
C LEU A 416 -6.71 38.21 18.93
N ALA A 417 -7.88 37.99 18.30
CA ALA A 417 -8.03 38.16 16.85
C ALA A 417 -7.79 39.60 16.38
N ASN A 418 -8.08 40.59 17.23
CA ASN A 418 -7.87 42.01 16.93
C ASN A 418 -6.41 42.44 17.16
N GLU A 419 -5.71 41.80 18.10
CA GLU A 419 -4.43 42.29 18.60
C GLU A 419 -3.22 41.50 18.11
N CYS A 420 -3.42 40.27 17.62
CA CYS A 420 -2.38 39.36 17.17
C CYS A 420 -2.87 38.43 16.04
N ASN A 421 -1.93 37.81 15.32
CA ASN A 421 -2.28 36.79 14.33
C ASN A 421 -2.52 35.44 15.03
N ILE A 422 -3.72 34.88 14.90
CA ILE A 422 -4.04 33.57 15.49
C ILE A 422 -3.75 32.46 14.48
N LYS A 423 -2.94 31.48 14.89
CA LYS A 423 -2.71 30.24 14.15
C LYS A 423 -3.27 29.06 14.93
N VAL A 424 -4.24 28.36 14.33
CA VAL A 424 -4.87 27.18 14.90
C VAL A 424 -4.41 25.93 14.16
N SER A 425 -3.78 25.00 14.86
CA SER A 425 -3.35 23.70 14.32
C SER A 425 -4.34 22.59 14.71
N LYS A 426 -4.32 21.47 13.97
CA LYS A 426 -5.27 20.37 14.20
C LYS A 426 -4.99 19.64 15.52
N SER A 427 -3.73 19.64 15.93
CA SER A 427 -3.27 18.99 17.16
C SER A 427 -2.19 19.81 17.87
N LYS A 428 -1.95 19.45 19.14
CA LYS A 428 -0.85 19.99 19.96
C LYS A 428 0.52 19.74 19.32
N ASP A 429 0.73 18.57 18.74
CA ASP A 429 1.99 18.22 18.06
C ASP A 429 2.22 19.12 16.82
N GLU A 430 1.19 19.38 16.01
CA GLU A 430 1.30 20.30 14.88
C GLU A 430 1.56 21.74 15.31
N ALA A 431 0.90 22.21 16.37
CA ALA A 431 1.11 23.55 16.93
C ALA A 431 2.57 23.75 17.35
N TYR A 432 3.17 22.76 18.00
CA TYR A 432 4.59 22.85 18.39
C TYR A 432 5.56 22.72 17.23
N LYS A 433 5.26 21.89 16.22
CA LYS A 433 6.05 21.89 14.97
C LYS A 433 6.04 23.28 14.32
N LEU A 434 4.88 23.94 14.27
CA LEU A 434 4.76 25.30 13.76
C LEU A 434 5.61 26.29 14.56
N ILE A 435 5.53 26.25 15.90
CA ILE A 435 6.37 27.08 16.78
C ILE A 435 7.86 26.89 16.48
N ILE A 436 8.32 25.64 16.36
CA ILE A 436 9.72 25.31 16.06
C ILE A 436 10.13 25.86 14.69
N GLU A 437 9.26 25.78 13.67
CA GLU A 437 9.51 26.37 12.36
C GLU A 437 9.67 27.89 12.44
N TYR A 438 8.85 28.57 13.25
CA TYR A 438 9.00 30.01 13.48
C TYR A 438 10.30 30.37 14.20
N ILE A 439 10.73 29.58 15.19
CA ILE A 439 12.03 29.77 15.83
C ILE A 439 13.15 29.61 14.80
N LYS A 440 13.17 28.49 14.07
CA LYS A 440 14.23 28.17 13.10
C LYS A 440 14.33 29.25 12.01
N ASN A 441 13.18 29.63 11.43
CA ASN A 441 13.16 30.47 10.25
C ASN A 441 13.10 31.97 10.58
N PHE A 442 12.64 32.40 11.75
CA PHE A 442 12.49 33.82 12.06
C PHE A 442 13.20 34.24 13.35
N GLY A 443 13.83 33.31 14.07
CA GLY A 443 14.39 33.57 15.38
C GLY A 443 13.31 34.09 16.33
N ALA A 444 12.10 33.56 16.19
CA ALA A 444 10.93 33.97 16.95
C ALA A 444 11.15 33.68 18.43
N LEU A 445 10.78 34.63 19.29
CA LEU A 445 10.82 34.46 20.74
C LEU A 445 9.49 33.86 21.18
N VAL A 446 9.51 32.85 22.04
CA VAL A 446 8.33 32.06 22.38
C VAL A 446 8.04 32.17 23.86
N ILE A 447 6.86 32.69 24.19
CA ILE A 447 6.38 32.76 25.57
C ILE A 447 5.69 31.44 25.89
N SER A 448 6.32 30.60 26.70
CA SER A 448 5.83 29.26 27.03
C SER A 448 6.49 28.73 28.30
N ASN A 449 5.74 27.95 29.08
CA ASN A 449 6.25 27.12 30.18
C ASN A 449 6.31 25.63 29.78
N ALA A 450 5.99 25.29 28.54
CA ALA A 450 6.04 23.91 28.09
C ALA A 450 7.49 23.40 28.09
N SER A 451 7.69 22.18 28.60
CA SER A 451 8.93 21.44 28.38
C SER A 451 8.95 20.99 26.92
N PHE A 452 9.51 21.80 26.02
CA PHE A 452 9.69 21.42 24.61
C PHE A 452 10.55 20.17 24.42
N LYS A 453 11.26 19.73 25.46
CA LYS A 453 12.07 18.50 25.47
C LYS A 453 11.28 17.30 24.92
N ASP A 454 10.03 17.12 25.32
CA ASP A 454 9.22 15.97 24.90
C ASP A 454 8.81 16.03 23.42
N TYR A 455 8.65 17.24 22.87
CA TYR A 455 8.31 17.45 21.47
C TYR A 455 9.52 17.32 20.55
N ILE A 456 10.66 17.82 20.98
CA ILE A 456 11.91 17.74 20.23
C ILE A 456 12.42 16.31 20.17
N ILE A 457 12.18 15.48 21.20
CA ILE A 457 12.52 14.04 21.15
C ILE A 457 11.88 13.34 19.94
N LYS A 458 10.75 13.84 19.42
CA LYS A 458 10.10 13.31 18.21
C LYS A 458 10.76 13.79 16.91
N ASP A 459 11.51 14.89 16.92
CA ASP A 459 12.24 15.42 15.76
C ASP A 459 13.75 15.15 15.91
N SER A 460 14.21 14.04 15.33
CA SER A 460 15.61 13.57 15.39
C SER A 460 16.67 14.59 14.97
N LYS A 461 16.29 15.68 14.29
CA LYS A 461 17.23 16.67 13.74
C LYS A 461 17.36 17.94 14.57
N LEU A 462 16.55 18.13 15.62
CA LEU A 462 16.61 19.30 16.49
C LEU A 462 17.09 18.93 17.88
N PHE A 463 17.95 19.76 18.48
CA PHE A 463 18.33 19.61 19.88
C PHE A 463 17.66 20.70 20.72
N TYR A 464 17.18 20.34 21.92
CA TYR A 464 16.58 21.31 22.86
C TYR A 464 17.50 22.49 23.15
N LYS A 465 18.82 22.27 23.16
CA LYS A 465 19.82 23.32 23.34
C LYS A 465 19.76 24.42 22.27
N ASP A 466 19.27 24.12 21.08
CA ASP A 466 19.24 25.04 19.94
C ASP A 466 18.03 25.98 20.01
N ILE A 467 16.93 25.56 20.68
CA ILE A 467 15.71 26.36 20.78
C ILE A 467 15.47 26.95 22.17
N LYS A 468 16.07 26.40 23.24
CA LYS A 468 15.82 26.86 24.61
C LYS A 468 16.10 28.35 24.83
N GLU A 469 17.04 28.92 24.08
CA GLU A 469 17.42 30.34 24.17
C GLU A 469 16.33 31.27 23.60
N TYR A 470 15.38 30.73 22.84
CA TYR A 470 14.24 31.46 22.30
C TYR A 470 13.00 31.35 23.19
N ILE A 471 13.02 30.49 24.20
CA ILE A 471 11.87 30.26 25.08
C ILE A 471 11.96 31.19 26.28
N ILE A 472 10.87 31.91 26.52
CA ILE A 472 10.72 32.86 27.60
C ILE A 472 9.67 32.32 28.55
N PRO A 473 10.07 31.85 29.75
CA PRO A 473 9.11 31.39 30.74
C PRO A 473 8.29 32.55 31.28
N PHE A 474 7.12 32.22 31.81
CA PHE A 474 6.25 33.17 32.49
C PHE A 474 5.80 32.60 33.83
N ILE A 475 5.47 33.47 34.77
CA ILE A 475 4.91 33.10 36.07
C ILE A 475 3.45 33.52 36.11
N VAL A 476 2.60 32.74 36.77
CA VAL A 476 1.20 33.12 37.02
C VAL A 476 1.05 33.41 38.52
N GLU A 477 0.80 34.67 38.85
CA GLU A 477 0.60 35.14 40.23
C GLU A 477 -0.72 35.89 40.31
N ASN A 478 -1.57 35.54 41.28
CA ASN A 478 -2.88 36.16 41.48
C ASN A 478 -3.77 36.22 40.22
N GLY A 479 -3.62 35.24 39.31
CA GLY A 479 -4.37 35.18 38.05
C GLY A 479 -3.81 36.07 36.93
N GLU A 480 -2.72 36.80 37.15
CA GLU A 480 -2.02 37.58 36.13
C GLU A 480 -0.81 36.83 35.57
N ILE A 481 -0.50 37.09 34.30
CA ILE A 481 0.70 36.56 33.64
C ILE A 481 1.84 37.57 33.81
N ASN A 482 2.84 37.16 34.59
CA ASN A 482 4.07 37.88 34.80
C ASN A 482 5.14 37.35 33.85
N LEU A 483 5.50 38.20 32.89
CA LEU A 483 6.58 37.98 31.94
C LEU A 483 7.74 38.89 32.31
N ASP A 484 8.94 38.33 32.36
CA ASP A 484 10.16 39.13 32.52
C ASP A 484 10.48 39.84 31.18
N ILE A 485 10.09 41.11 31.11
CA ILE A 485 10.33 41.96 29.93
C ILE A 485 11.81 42.28 29.76
N GLU A 486 12.59 42.31 30.84
CA GLU A 486 14.03 42.50 30.75
C GLU A 486 14.67 41.26 30.15
N LEU A 487 14.22 40.05 30.53
CA LEU A 487 14.65 38.81 29.89
C LEU A 487 14.28 38.77 28.41
N LEU A 488 13.05 39.15 28.04
CA LEU A 488 12.62 39.24 26.64
C LEU A 488 13.56 40.16 25.83
N ARG A 489 13.86 41.36 26.35
CA ARG A 489 14.79 42.31 25.71
C ARG A 489 16.22 41.78 25.70
N LYS A 490 16.67 41.17 26.79
CA LYS A 490 18.01 40.61 26.95
C LYS A 490 18.25 39.47 25.97
N LEU A 491 17.36 38.49 25.88
CA LEU A 491 17.47 37.37 24.93
C LEU A 491 17.45 37.88 23.49
N TYR A 492 16.59 38.85 23.19
CA TYR A 492 16.63 39.56 21.91
C TYR A 492 18.02 40.15 21.64
N THR A 493 18.57 40.92 22.58
CA THR A 493 19.88 41.54 22.46
C THR A 493 21.01 40.52 22.38
N GLU A 494 20.97 39.44 23.15
CA GLU A 494 21.97 38.35 23.12
C GLU A 494 21.95 37.63 21.77
N VAL A 495 20.77 37.31 21.23
CA VAL A 495 20.63 36.73 19.89
C VAL A 495 21.22 37.65 18.83
N VAL A 496 21.02 38.96 18.96
CA VAL A 496 21.63 39.96 18.06
C VAL A 496 23.14 40.09 18.30
N THR A 497 23.61 40.03 19.56
CA THR A 497 25.01 40.28 19.95
C THR A 497 25.91 39.09 19.64
N LYS A 498 25.52 37.85 20.02
CA LYS A 498 26.23 36.61 19.65
C LYS A 498 26.44 36.55 18.13
N ARG A 499 25.51 37.13 17.37
CA ARG A 499 25.61 37.26 15.91
C ARG A 499 26.59 38.35 15.47
N ILE A 500 26.53 39.55 16.04
CA ILE A 500 27.53 40.61 15.77
C ILE A 500 28.95 40.08 16.03
N GLU A 501 29.15 39.33 17.10
CA GLU A 501 30.43 38.69 17.42
C GLU A 501 30.85 37.66 16.37
N LYS A 502 29.91 36.81 15.92
CA LYS A 502 30.17 35.84 14.84
C LYS A 502 30.50 36.49 13.49
N ILE A 503 29.86 37.62 13.17
CA ILE A 503 30.19 38.42 11.98
C ILE A 503 31.61 38.98 12.10
N LYS A 504 31.96 39.56 13.26
CA LYS A 504 33.29 40.11 13.50
C LYS A 504 34.38 39.04 13.44
N SER A 505 34.14 37.82 13.96
CA SER A 505 35.13 36.75 13.89
C SER A 505 35.43 36.31 12.46
N ASN A 506 34.40 36.25 11.60
CA ASN A 506 34.54 35.78 10.21
C ASN A 506 35.21 36.81 9.28
N VAL A 507 35.23 38.09 9.64
CA VAL A 507 35.89 39.15 8.84
C VAL A 507 37.38 39.30 9.19
N VAL A 508 37.78 38.87 10.39
CA VAL A 508 39.17 38.98 10.88
C VAL A 508 40.00 37.72 10.59
N SER A 509 39.35 36.58 10.38
CA SER A 509 39.94 35.33 9.88
C SER A 509 39.95 35.30 8.36
#